data_AF-A0A4R4XFF4-F1
#
_entry.id   AF-A0A4R4XFF4-F1
#
_cell.length_a   1.000
_cell.length_b   1.000
_cell.length_c   1.000
_cell.angle_alpha   90.00
_cell.angle_beta   90.00
_cell.angle_gamma   90.00
#
_symmetry.space_group_name_H-M   'P 1'
#
loop_
_entity.id
_entity.type
_entity.pdbx_description
1 polymer ?
#
loop_
_entity_poly.entity_id
_entity_poly.type
_entity_poly.pdbx_seq_one_letter_code
_entity_poly.pdbx_strand_id
1 'polypeptide(L)'
;MSSTTTYRAQRALTGDELTAIRNQIQGAGSPAEIVARVVRAVFTALLAPLGESLDDYDRDRQLIPGQFAIPQTQWEAICDAALNRADAFAARALLAVELIDVMPCTYPDLDAPVPPVERIDQRPYEHVLTVAREATDVIAAASAHCDRLGAAFGVGSPEYREAVTSWQHGLSRLFAMGLGARTYITRDGELSLLVRCDSGFVYGIVFHPVQRRCTRDGCRAVINDDGRAWTYLRDDPACPDGNHTPSYPLDAPHPGTWQFHS
;
A
#
# COMPACT_ATOMS: atom_id res chain seq x y z
N MET A 1 26.76 -28.53 2.28
CA MET A 1 26.26 -29.31 1.13
C MET A 1 25.79 -28.32 0.09
N SER A 2 26.58 -28.07 -0.95
CA SER A 2 26.19 -27.17 -2.04
C SER A 2 25.14 -27.87 -2.88
N SER A 3 23.89 -27.43 -2.81
CA SER A 3 22.90 -27.81 -3.82
C SER A 3 23.32 -27.16 -5.12
N THR A 4 23.77 -27.96 -6.10
CA THR A 4 24.07 -27.47 -7.44
C THR A 4 22.75 -27.09 -8.09
N THR A 5 22.32 -25.84 -7.92
CA THR A 5 21.15 -25.30 -8.60
C THR A 5 21.42 -25.40 -10.10
N THR A 6 20.71 -26.29 -10.79
CA THR A 6 20.88 -26.47 -12.23
C THR A 6 19.93 -25.51 -12.92
N TYR A 7 20.47 -24.37 -13.37
CA TYR A 7 19.70 -23.39 -14.12
C TYR A 7 19.43 -23.91 -15.54
N ARG A 8 18.22 -23.66 -16.07
CA ARG A 8 17.88 -23.89 -17.49
C ARG A 8 18.62 -22.93 -18.40
N ALA A 9 18.84 -21.70 -17.96
CA ALA A 9 19.76 -20.77 -18.59
C ALA A 9 20.47 -19.91 -17.54
N GLN A 10 21.80 -19.88 -17.61
CA GLN A 10 22.66 -19.00 -16.82
C GLN A 10 23.61 -18.30 -17.80
N ARG A 11 23.38 -17.01 -18.07
CA ARG A 11 24.22 -16.25 -19.00
C ARG A 11 24.14 -14.74 -18.78
N ALA A 12 25.15 -14.04 -19.26
CA ALA A 12 25.10 -12.59 -19.41
C ALA A 12 24.18 -12.19 -20.57
N LEU A 13 23.43 -11.12 -20.37
CA LEU A 13 22.69 -10.43 -21.43
C LEU A 13 23.65 -9.61 -22.28
N THR A 14 23.37 -9.54 -23.58
CA THR A 14 24.16 -8.73 -24.52
C THR A 14 23.83 -7.23 -24.36
N GLY A 15 24.69 -6.36 -24.89
CA GLY A 15 24.43 -4.91 -24.88
C GLY A 15 23.13 -4.52 -25.61
N ASP A 16 22.80 -5.21 -26.70
CA ASP A 16 21.56 -5.00 -27.45
C ASP A 16 20.33 -5.45 -26.66
N GLU A 17 20.43 -6.59 -25.96
CA GLU A 17 19.36 -7.10 -25.09
C GLU A 17 19.10 -6.14 -23.92
N LEU A 18 20.15 -5.67 -23.27
CA LEU A 18 20.05 -4.69 -22.18
C LEU A 18 19.43 -3.36 -22.67
N THR A 19 19.81 -2.91 -23.87
CA THR A 19 19.24 -1.71 -24.48
C THR A 19 17.76 -1.89 -24.80
N ALA A 20 17.38 -3.04 -25.36
CA ALA A 20 15.98 -3.37 -25.65
C ALA A 20 15.14 -3.43 -24.36
N ILE A 21 15.64 -4.08 -23.31
CA ILE A 21 14.99 -4.14 -21.99
C ILE A 21 14.77 -2.73 -21.44
N ARG A 22 15.80 -1.87 -21.46
CA ARG A 22 15.68 -0.48 -20.99
C ARG A 22 14.63 0.31 -21.78
N ASN A 23 14.62 0.19 -23.11
CA ASN A 23 13.63 0.87 -23.95
C ASN A 23 12.20 0.41 -23.64
N GLN A 24 12.01 -0.88 -23.35
CA GLN A 24 10.72 -1.41 -22.91
C GLN A 24 10.29 -0.81 -21.57
N ILE A 25 11.19 -0.76 -20.59
CA ILE A 25 10.94 -0.14 -19.27
C ILE A 25 10.55 1.33 -19.43
N GLN A 26 11.31 2.09 -20.21
CA GLN A 26 11.06 3.52 -20.44
C GLN A 26 9.68 3.78 -21.07
N GLY A 27 9.23 2.89 -21.97
CA GLY A 27 7.94 2.99 -22.63
C GLY A 27 6.73 2.58 -21.78
N ALA A 28 6.91 2.14 -20.53
CA ALA A 28 5.80 1.77 -19.64
C ALA A 28 4.96 3.00 -19.24
N GLY A 29 3.64 2.89 -19.33
CA GLY A 29 2.69 3.97 -18.99
C GLY A 29 2.17 3.95 -17.55
N SER A 30 2.46 2.89 -16.79
CA SER A 30 1.99 2.70 -15.40
C SER A 30 2.92 1.77 -14.62
N PRO A 31 2.85 1.73 -13.27
CA PRO A 31 3.64 0.80 -12.45
C PRO A 31 3.44 -0.68 -12.83
N ALA A 32 2.19 -1.11 -13.02
CA ALA A 32 1.87 -2.48 -13.41
C ALA A 32 2.46 -2.86 -14.78
N GLU A 33 2.50 -1.91 -15.72
CA GLU A 33 3.15 -2.12 -17.02
C GLU A 33 4.68 -2.27 -16.88
N ILE A 34 5.32 -1.61 -15.91
CA ILE A 34 6.77 -1.72 -15.73
C ILE A 34 7.15 -3.17 -15.44
N VAL A 35 6.51 -3.81 -14.45
CA VAL A 35 6.81 -5.21 -14.10
C VAL A 35 6.56 -6.14 -15.29
N ALA A 36 5.40 -6.01 -15.94
CA ALA A 36 5.06 -6.83 -17.09
C ALA A 36 6.08 -6.70 -18.24
N ARG A 37 6.57 -5.48 -18.49
CA ARG A 37 7.58 -5.21 -19.53
C ARG A 37 8.97 -5.69 -19.15
N VAL A 38 9.38 -5.53 -17.88
CA VAL A 38 10.65 -6.09 -17.36
C VAL A 38 10.66 -7.60 -17.54
N VAL A 39 9.65 -8.30 -17.01
CA VAL A 39 9.54 -9.77 -17.10
C VAL A 39 9.53 -10.19 -18.57
N ARG A 40 8.66 -9.59 -19.38
CA ARG A 40 8.57 -9.93 -20.81
C ARG A 40 9.92 -9.78 -21.51
N ALA A 41 10.60 -8.65 -21.35
CA ALA A 41 11.83 -8.38 -22.06
C ALA A 41 12.99 -9.26 -21.59
N VAL A 42 13.16 -9.43 -20.27
CA VAL A 42 14.23 -10.27 -19.69
C VAL A 42 14.06 -11.73 -20.10
N PHE A 43 12.86 -12.30 -19.94
CA PHE A 43 12.65 -13.70 -20.29
C PHE A 43 12.62 -13.94 -21.80
N THR A 44 12.18 -12.98 -22.61
CA THR A 44 12.35 -13.08 -24.08
C THR A 44 13.83 -13.23 -24.44
N ALA A 45 14.71 -12.43 -23.84
CA ALA A 45 16.14 -12.56 -24.08
C ALA A 45 16.66 -13.93 -23.59
N LEU A 46 16.29 -14.37 -22.39
CA LEU A 46 16.79 -15.63 -21.83
C LEU A 46 16.28 -16.88 -22.54
N LEU A 47 15.07 -16.84 -23.11
CA LEU A 47 14.45 -17.97 -23.82
C LEU A 47 14.89 -18.09 -25.28
N ALA A 48 15.22 -16.96 -25.94
CA ALA A 48 15.56 -16.96 -27.37
C ALA A 48 16.70 -17.94 -27.75
N PRO A 49 17.82 -18.05 -27.00
CA PRO A 49 18.86 -19.04 -27.28
C PRO A 49 18.42 -20.50 -27.10
N LEU A 50 17.35 -20.74 -26.34
CA LEU A 50 16.76 -22.06 -26.15
C LEU A 50 15.76 -22.41 -27.28
N GLY A 51 15.48 -21.47 -28.19
CA GLY A 51 14.42 -21.62 -29.20
C GLY A 51 13.02 -21.57 -28.60
N GLU A 52 12.87 -21.04 -27.38
CA GLU A 52 11.60 -20.91 -26.67
C GLU A 52 11.13 -19.44 -26.68
N SER A 53 9.84 -19.25 -26.47
CA SER A 53 9.16 -17.97 -26.35
C SER A 53 8.26 -17.95 -25.11
N LEU A 54 7.81 -16.77 -24.69
CA LEU A 54 6.84 -16.66 -23.60
C LEU A 54 5.46 -17.26 -23.95
N ASP A 55 5.13 -17.36 -25.24
CA ASP A 55 3.87 -17.95 -25.71
C ASP A 55 3.87 -19.48 -25.56
N ASP A 56 5.03 -20.10 -25.31
CA ASP A 56 5.16 -21.54 -25.02
C ASP A 56 4.81 -21.90 -23.56
N TYR A 57 4.48 -20.89 -22.74
CA TYR A 57 4.14 -21.02 -21.33
C TYR A 57 2.67 -20.74 -21.11
N ASP A 58 2.00 -21.63 -20.38
CA ASP A 58 0.58 -21.58 -20.09
C ASP A 58 0.29 -22.01 -18.64
N ARG A 59 -0.97 -22.38 -18.35
CA ARG A 59 -1.39 -22.81 -17.02
C ARG A 59 -0.70 -24.11 -16.57
N ASP A 60 -0.38 -24.99 -17.51
CA ASP A 60 0.20 -26.32 -17.25
C ASP A 60 1.73 -26.30 -17.35
N ARG A 61 2.30 -25.32 -18.06
CA ARG A 61 3.74 -25.06 -18.13
C ARG A 61 4.05 -23.63 -17.68
N GLN A 62 4.19 -23.44 -16.38
CA GLN A 62 4.49 -22.12 -15.80
C GLN A 62 5.97 -21.75 -15.94
N LEU A 63 6.23 -20.46 -16.17
CA LEU A 63 7.57 -19.90 -16.13
C LEU A 63 8.02 -19.80 -14.66
N ILE A 64 9.15 -20.41 -14.33
CA ILE A 64 9.72 -20.40 -12.97
C ILE A 64 10.99 -19.54 -13.00
N PRO A 65 10.97 -18.28 -12.49
CA PRO A 65 12.11 -17.37 -12.53
C PRO A 65 13.40 -17.96 -11.96
N GLY A 66 13.29 -18.74 -10.88
CA GLY A 66 14.44 -19.38 -10.22
C GLY A 66 15.19 -20.43 -11.06
N GLN A 67 14.68 -20.80 -12.24
CA GLN A 67 15.37 -21.66 -13.20
C GLN A 67 16.29 -20.88 -14.15
N PHE A 68 16.33 -19.56 -14.05
CA PHE A 68 17.10 -18.69 -14.92
C PHE A 68 18.03 -17.81 -14.06
N ALA A 69 19.20 -17.47 -14.59
CA ALA A 69 20.13 -16.60 -13.88
C ALA A 69 20.88 -15.65 -14.82
N ILE A 70 21.06 -14.40 -14.36
CA ILE A 70 21.86 -13.36 -15.03
C ILE A 70 22.94 -12.82 -14.06
N PRO A 71 24.00 -12.16 -14.55
CA PRO A 71 24.96 -11.45 -13.72
C PRO A 71 24.29 -10.50 -12.74
N GLN A 72 24.76 -10.49 -11.49
CA GLN A 72 24.23 -9.59 -10.45
C GLN A 72 24.24 -8.12 -10.89
N THR A 73 25.31 -7.67 -11.54
CA THR A 73 25.44 -6.28 -11.99
C THR A 73 24.40 -5.89 -13.06
N GLN A 74 24.02 -6.82 -13.94
CA GLN A 74 22.97 -6.62 -14.95
C GLN A 74 21.58 -6.64 -14.31
N TRP A 75 21.36 -7.53 -13.35
CA TRP A 75 20.14 -7.58 -12.55
C TRP A 75 19.91 -6.24 -11.84
N GLU A 76 20.92 -5.74 -11.14
CA GLU A 76 20.88 -4.46 -10.43
C GLU A 76 20.57 -3.30 -11.38
N ALA A 77 21.21 -3.27 -12.56
CA ALA A 77 20.99 -2.20 -13.53
C ALA A 77 19.56 -2.24 -14.14
N ILE A 78 18.99 -3.42 -14.35
CA ILE A 78 17.60 -3.58 -14.81
C ILE A 78 16.62 -3.12 -13.72
N CYS A 79 16.86 -3.54 -12.48
CA CYS A 79 16.08 -3.10 -11.32
C CYS A 79 16.15 -1.58 -11.14
N ASP A 80 17.34 -0.99 -11.21
CA ASP A 80 17.51 0.46 -11.14
C ASP A 80 16.76 1.19 -12.25
N ALA A 81 16.82 0.71 -13.50
CA ALA A 81 16.05 1.28 -14.60
C ALA A 81 14.53 1.22 -14.35
N ALA A 82 14.04 0.07 -13.86
CA ALA A 82 12.64 -0.12 -13.53
C ALA A 82 12.18 0.78 -12.38
N LEU A 83 12.97 0.86 -11.32
CA LEU A 83 12.70 1.70 -10.15
C LEU A 83 12.75 3.20 -10.48
N ASN A 84 13.71 3.63 -11.30
CA ASN A 84 13.78 5.03 -11.77
C ASN A 84 12.58 5.38 -12.64
N ARG A 85 12.07 4.44 -13.45
CA ARG A 85 10.82 4.65 -14.17
C ARG A 85 9.62 4.70 -13.21
N ALA A 86 9.62 3.87 -12.17
CA ALA A 86 8.58 3.85 -11.16
C ALA A 86 8.48 5.16 -10.37
N ASP A 87 9.60 5.88 -10.21
CA ASP A 87 9.63 7.20 -9.56
C ASP A 87 8.73 8.23 -10.28
N ALA A 88 8.53 8.11 -11.59
CA ALA A 88 7.59 8.94 -12.34
C ALA A 88 6.12 8.76 -11.92
N PHE A 89 5.83 7.62 -11.31
CA PHE A 89 4.53 7.26 -10.75
C PHE A 89 4.56 7.22 -9.22
N ALA A 90 5.71 7.62 -8.65
CA ALA A 90 6.04 7.49 -7.24
C ALA A 90 5.71 6.10 -6.64
N ALA A 91 5.93 5.05 -7.44
CA ALA A 91 5.59 3.67 -7.11
C ALA A 91 6.84 2.82 -6.77
N ARG A 92 7.98 3.46 -6.49
CA ARG A 92 9.28 2.80 -6.32
C ARG A 92 9.26 1.69 -5.26
N ALA A 93 8.69 1.97 -4.09
CA ALA A 93 8.64 1.00 -2.98
C ALA A 93 7.77 -0.22 -3.31
N LEU A 94 6.62 0.00 -3.97
CA LEU A 94 5.73 -1.08 -4.40
C LEU A 94 6.42 -1.95 -5.46
N LEU A 95 7.01 -1.31 -6.48
CA LEU A 95 7.68 -2.01 -7.57
C LEU A 95 8.89 -2.81 -7.07
N ALA A 96 9.62 -2.31 -6.07
CA ALA A 96 10.77 -3.01 -5.51
C ALA A 96 10.41 -4.39 -4.92
N VAL A 97 9.24 -4.49 -4.27
CA VAL A 97 8.76 -5.77 -3.73
C VAL A 97 8.35 -6.71 -4.86
N GLU A 98 7.61 -6.22 -5.85
CA GLU A 98 7.15 -7.05 -6.98
C GLU A 98 8.31 -7.61 -7.82
N LEU A 99 9.38 -6.83 -8.02
CA LEU A 99 10.53 -7.25 -8.81
C LEU A 99 11.29 -8.42 -8.17
N ILE A 100 11.29 -8.56 -6.84
CA ILE A 100 12.01 -9.65 -6.16
C ILE A 100 11.44 -11.01 -6.54
N ASP A 101 10.11 -11.11 -6.70
CA ASP A 101 9.43 -12.39 -6.93
C ASP A 101 9.45 -12.83 -8.40
N VAL A 102 9.61 -11.90 -9.34
CA VAL A 102 9.46 -12.16 -10.77
C VAL A 102 10.77 -12.15 -11.56
N MET A 103 11.85 -11.62 -11.00
CA MET A 103 13.14 -11.56 -11.68
C MET A 103 13.89 -12.91 -11.65
N PRO A 104 14.75 -13.21 -12.63
CA PRO A 104 15.64 -14.36 -12.58
C PRO A 104 16.61 -14.27 -11.39
N CYS A 105 17.22 -15.41 -11.02
CA CYS A 105 18.30 -15.45 -10.04
C CYS A 105 19.54 -14.67 -10.51
N THR A 106 20.46 -14.43 -9.59
CA THR A 106 21.75 -13.80 -9.88
C THR A 106 22.91 -14.79 -9.77
N TYR A 107 24.00 -14.53 -10.49
CA TYR A 107 25.29 -15.17 -10.28
C TYR A 107 26.42 -14.12 -10.37
N PRO A 108 27.57 -14.35 -9.71
CA PRO A 108 28.68 -13.41 -9.77
C PRO A 108 29.39 -13.48 -11.13
N ASP A 109 29.53 -12.34 -11.79
CA ASP A 109 30.27 -12.17 -13.05
C ASP A 109 30.73 -10.71 -13.14
N LEU A 110 32.03 -10.48 -12.96
CA LEU A 110 32.62 -9.13 -12.91
C LEU A 110 32.92 -8.57 -14.30
N ASP A 111 32.99 -9.42 -15.32
CA ASP A 111 33.28 -9.02 -16.70
C ASP A 111 31.99 -8.76 -17.51
N ALA A 112 30.83 -9.04 -16.92
CA ALA A 112 29.54 -8.80 -17.53
C ALA A 112 29.35 -7.30 -17.85
N PRO A 113 28.85 -6.96 -19.06
CA PRO A 113 28.61 -5.57 -19.42
C PRO A 113 27.52 -4.99 -18.52
N VAL A 114 27.84 -3.90 -17.82
CA VAL A 114 26.91 -3.14 -16.99
C VAL A 114 26.38 -1.98 -17.82
N PRO A 115 25.06 -1.89 -18.08
CA PRO A 115 24.52 -0.76 -18.78
C PRO A 115 24.67 0.50 -17.91
N PRO A 116 25.04 1.66 -18.48
CA PRO A 116 25.09 2.90 -17.74
C PRO A 116 23.69 3.26 -17.24
N VAL A 117 23.54 3.36 -15.92
CA VAL A 117 22.30 3.82 -15.28
C VAL A 117 22.36 5.34 -15.19
N GLU A 118 21.63 6.02 -16.08
CA GLU A 118 21.40 7.45 -15.95
C GLU A 118 20.36 7.68 -14.84
N ARG A 119 20.79 8.28 -13.74
CA ARG A 119 19.90 8.66 -12.63
C ARG A 119 19.18 9.96 -12.97
N ILE A 120 18.08 9.85 -13.69
CA ILE A 120 17.16 10.96 -13.96
C ILE A 120 16.12 10.98 -12.85
N ASP A 121 15.96 12.12 -12.17
CA ASP A 121 14.82 12.32 -11.28
C ASP A 121 13.55 12.42 -12.13
N GLN A 122 12.78 11.34 -12.19
CA GLN A 122 11.54 11.30 -12.97
C GLN A 122 10.32 11.70 -12.14
N ARG A 123 10.48 12.07 -10.86
CA ARG A 123 9.35 12.41 -10.00
C ARG A 123 8.55 13.56 -10.61
N PRO A 124 7.21 13.53 -10.52
CA PRO A 124 6.37 14.64 -10.96
C PRO A 124 6.79 15.94 -10.29
N TYR A 125 6.89 17.02 -11.08
CA TYR A 125 7.19 18.36 -10.55
C TYR A 125 6.08 18.86 -9.59
N GLU A 126 4.84 18.48 -9.86
CA GLU A 126 3.66 18.83 -9.06
C GLU A 126 2.94 17.56 -8.58
N HIS A 127 2.49 17.59 -7.33
CA HIS A 127 1.55 16.61 -6.79
C HIS A 127 0.15 17.25 -6.72
N VAL A 128 -0.81 16.68 -7.44
CA VAL A 128 -2.17 17.22 -7.54
C VAL A 128 -3.13 16.41 -6.68
N LEU A 129 -3.77 17.10 -5.73
CA LEU A 129 -4.84 16.55 -4.91
C LEU A 129 -6.18 16.99 -5.46
N THR A 130 -7.00 16.02 -5.87
CA THR A 130 -8.39 16.25 -6.27
C THR A 130 -9.30 15.79 -5.14
N VAL A 131 -9.95 16.74 -4.47
CA VAL A 131 -10.87 16.47 -3.36
C VAL A 131 -12.29 16.60 -3.88
N ALA A 132 -13.07 15.51 -3.81
CA ALA A 132 -14.49 15.57 -4.17
C ALA A 132 -15.28 16.40 -3.14
N ARG A 133 -16.41 16.97 -3.56
CA ARG A 133 -17.23 17.83 -2.68
C ARG A 133 -17.63 17.10 -1.39
N GLU A 134 -18.09 15.87 -1.52
CA GLU A 134 -18.48 15.02 -0.40
C GLU A 134 -17.28 14.67 0.51
N ALA A 135 -16.06 14.62 -0.01
CA ALA A 135 -14.87 14.45 0.81
C ALA A 135 -14.57 15.71 1.62
N THR A 136 -14.82 16.91 1.06
CA THR A 136 -14.75 18.16 1.83
C THR A 136 -15.74 18.15 2.99
N ASP A 137 -16.96 17.67 2.76
CA ASP A 137 -17.98 17.54 3.82
C ASP A 137 -17.54 16.56 4.92
N VAL A 138 -16.92 15.44 4.54
CA VAL A 138 -16.38 14.46 5.51
C VAL A 138 -15.19 15.03 6.30
N ILE A 139 -14.29 15.77 5.65
CA ILE A 139 -13.17 16.46 6.33
C ILE A 139 -13.72 17.45 7.37
N ALA A 140 -14.75 18.21 7.01
CA ALA A 140 -15.41 19.12 7.93
C ALA A 140 -16.11 18.37 9.08
N ALA A 141 -16.79 17.25 8.79
CA ALA A 141 -17.45 16.41 9.78
C ALA A 141 -16.46 15.79 10.79
N ALA A 142 -15.29 15.33 10.32
CA ALA A 142 -14.20 14.81 11.14
C ALA A 142 -13.63 15.88 12.09
N SER A 143 -13.34 17.08 11.56
CA SER A 143 -12.90 18.21 12.40
C SER A 143 -13.97 18.59 13.44
N ALA A 144 -15.23 18.70 13.03
CA ALA A 144 -16.34 18.99 13.95
C ALA A 144 -16.53 17.88 15.00
N HIS A 145 -16.23 16.63 14.67
CA HIS A 145 -16.28 15.52 15.62
C HIS A 145 -15.20 15.66 16.70
N CYS A 146 -13.97 16.04 16.32
CA CYS A 146 -12.91 16.39 17.28
C CYS A 146 -13.34 17.54 18.20
N ASP A 147 -13.97 18.59 17.67
CA ASP A 147 -14.47 19.71 18.47
C ASP A 147 -15.54 19.25 19.49
N ARG A 148 -16.45 18.37 19.06
CA ARG A 148 -17.46 17.77 19.96
C ARG A 148 -16.82 16.93 21.06
N LEU A 149 -15.78 16.16 20.76
CA LEU A 149 -15.02 15.42 21.77
C LEU A 149 -14.36 16.37 22.78
N GLY A 150 -13.77 17.47 22.29
CA GLY A 150 -13.17 18.50 23.14
C GLY A 150 -14.20 19.17 24.06
N ALA A 151 -15.41 19.41 23.58
CA ALA A 151 -16.51 19.96 24.38
C ALA A 151 -17.02 18.97 25.44
N ALA A 152 -17.13 17.68 25.10
CA ALA A 152 -17.69 16.66 25.99
C ALA A 152 -16.70 16.16 27.06
N PHE A 153 -15.43 15.94 26.68
CA PHE A 153 -14.41 15.34 27.55
C PHE A 153 -13.35 16.35 28.03
N GLY A 154 -13.30 17.53 27.42
CA GLY A 154 -12.27 18.54 27.65
C GLY A 154 -11.06 18.38 26.72
N VAL A 155 -10.46 19.50 26.31
CA VAL A 155 -9.32 19.52 25.36
C VAL A 155 -8.02 18.89 25.89
N GLY A 156 -7.93 18.63 27.19
CA GLY A 156 -6.82 17.90 27.80
C GLY A 156 -7.02 16.39 27.86
N SER A 157 -8.23 15.91 27.58
CA SER A 157 -8.59 14.49 27.69
C SER A 157 -7.80 13.62 26.70
N PRO A 158 -7.52 12.35 27.04
CA PRO A 158 -6.99 11.38 26.10
C PRO A 158 -7.88 11.24 24.85
N GLU A 159 -9.21 11.18 25.04
CA GLU A 159 -10.20 11.00 23.97
C GLU A 159 -10.08 12.08 22.89
N TYR A 160 -9.96 13.34 23.30
CA TYR A 160 -9.77 14.46 22.37
C TYR A 160 -8.38 14.43 21.73
N ARG A 161 -7.31 14.27 22.52
CA ARG A 161 -5.94 14.38 22.03
C ARG A 161 -5.60 13.28 21.03
N GLU A 162 -6.03 12.04 21.30
CA GLU A 162 -5.82 10.91 20.40
C GLU A 162 -6.59 11.06 19.09
N ALA A 163 -7.85 11.51 19.16
CA ALA A 163 -8.68 11.79 17.99
C ALA A 163 -8.03 12.88 17.10
N VAL A 164 -7.67 14.03 17.67
CA VAL A 164 -7.05 15.14 16.92
C VAL A 164 -5.71 14.72 16.31
N THR A 165 -4.86 14.04 17.09
CA THR A 165 -3.53 13.63 16.62
C THR A 165 -3.65 12.63 15.46
N SER A 166 -4.52 11.63 15.59
CA SER A 166 -4.74 10.63 14.53
C SER A 166 -5.35 11.26 13.28
N TRP A 167 -6.31 12.19 13.44
CA TRP A 167 -6.89 12.92 12.31
C TRP A 167 -5.86 13.80 11.58
N GLN A 168 -5.07 14.58 12.32
CA GLN A 168 -4.00 15.42 11.75
C GLN A 168 -2.96 14.59 11.00
N HIS A 169 -2.56 13.45 11.56
CA HIS A 169 -1.66 12.52 10.88
C HIS A 169 -2.31 12.00 9.58
N GLY A 170 -3.56 11.52 9.63
CA GLY A 170 -4.30 11.08 8.44
C GLY A 170 -4.35 12.14 7.35
N LEU A 171 -4.74 13.37 7.70
CA LEU A 171 -4.82 14.49 6.75
C LEU A 171 -3.44 14.84 6.17
N SER A 172 -2.39 14.87 6.99
CA SER A 172 -1.02 15.16 6.53
C SER A 172 -0.53 14.12 5.52
N ARG A 173 -0.95 12.86 5.66
CA ARG A 173 -0.60 11.78 4.72
C ARG A 173 -1.20 11.97 3.34
N LEU A 174 -2.33 12.67 3.19
CA LEU A 174 -2.87 13.01 1.88
C LEU A 174 -1.85 13.81 1.05
N PHE A 175 -1.02 14.63 1.71
CA PHE A 175 0.01 15.45 1.06
C PHE A 175 1.38 14.79 1.03
N ALA A 176 1.70 14.02 2.07
CA ALA A 176 3.04 13.43 2.25
C ALA A 176 3.23 12.10 1.51
N MET A 177 2.15 11.36 1.25
CA MET A 177 2.22 10.10 0.52
C MET A 177 2.38 10.39 -0.97
N GLY A 178 3.61 10.68 -1.37
CA GLY A 178 4.02 10.75 -2.77
C GLY A 178 3.97 9.36 -3.39
N LEU A 179 2.75 8.83 -3.58
CA LEU A 179 2.45 7.57 -4.26
C LEU A 179 1.73 7.85 -5.59
N GLY A 180 2.14 8.90 -6.30
CA GLY A 180 1.56 9.29 -7.56
C GLY A 180 1.79 10.76 -7.87
N ALA A 181 1.58 11.15 -9.12
CA ALA A 181 1.47 12.57 -9.48
C ALA A 181 0.09 13.12 -9.05
N ARG A 182 -0.90 12.23 -8.97
CA ARG A 182 -2.29 12.60 -8.67
C ARG A 182 -2.90 11.70 -7.62
N THR A 183 -3.63 12.32 -6.72
CA THR A 183 -4.38 11.65 -5.66
C THR A 183 -5.82 12.15 -5.69
N TYR A 184 -6.77 11.23 -5.72
CA TYR A 184 -8.20 11.48 -5.72
C TYR A 184 -8.79 11.07 -4.37
N ILE A 185 -9.48 12.00 -3.70
CA ILE A 185 -10.03 11.81 -2.36
C ILE A 185 -11.54 11.91 -2.45
N THR A 186 -12.22 10.86 -1.97
CA THR A 186 -13.68 10.70 -2.02
C THR A 186 -14.21 10.26 -0.66
N ARG A 187 -15.53 10.33 -0.48
CA ARG A 187 -16.19 9.83 0.73
C ARG A 187 -16.19 8.31 0.76
N ASP A 188 -15.85 7.75 1.92
CA ASP A 188 -16.01 6.32 2.24
C ASP A 188 -17.11 6.11 3.30
N GLY A 189 -17.16 6.99 4.30
CA GLY A 189 -18.15 6.96 5.38
C GLY A 189 -18.40 8.36 5.94
N GLU A 190 -19.19 8.47 7.02
CA GLU A 190 -19.49 9.78 7.63
C GLU A 190 -18.25 10.49 8.19
N LEU A 191 -17.27 9.72 8.65
CA LEU A 191 -16.00 10.19 9.19
C LEU A 191 -14.82 9.50 8.50
N SER A 192 -14.99 9.05 7.25
CA SER A 192 -13.99 8.22 6.57
C SER A 192 -13.82 8.58 5.11
N LEU A 193 -12.56 8.61 4.67
CA LEU A 193 -12.15 8.99 3.32
C LEU A 193 -11.57 7.78 2.59
N LEU A 194 -11.89 7.69 1.30
CA LEU A 194 -11.23 6.78 0.36
C LEU A 194 -10.29 7.59 -0.53
N VAL A 195 -9.05 7.13 -0.65
CA VAL A 195 -7.99 7.79 -1.39
C VAL A 195 -7.47 6.86 -2.46
N ARG A 196 -7.40 7.38 -3.70
CA ARG A 196 -6.93 6.64 -4.87
C ARG A 196 -5.81 7.41 -5.52
N CYS A 197 -4.62 6.83 -5.57
CA CYS A 197 -3.49 7.42 -6.26
C CYS A 197 -3.39 6.88 -7.68
N ASP A 198 -2.86 7.68 -8.60
CA ASP A 198 -2.68 7.27 -10.00
C ASP A 198 -1.64 6.15 -10.21
N SER A 199 -0.81 5.88 -9.20
CA SER A 199 0.03 4.67 -9.12
C SER A 199 -0.78 3.37 -9.09
N GLY A 200 -2.09 3.44 -8.83
CA GLY A 200 -2.96 2.30 -8.58
C GLY A 200 -3.11 1.96 -7.10
N PHE A 201 -2.33 2.58 -6.22
CA PHE A 201 -2.47 2.41 -4.79
C PHE A 201 -3.77 3.05 -4.29
N VAL A 202 -4.54 2.29 -3.50
CA VAL A 202 -5.80 2.73 -2.91
C VAL A 202 -5.70 2.52 -1.40
N TYR A 203 -6.18 3.49 -0.62
CA TYR A 203 -6.18 3.40 0.83
C TYR A 203 -7.32 4.19 1.45
N GLY A 204 -7.68 3.86 2.68
CA GLY A 204 -8.68 4.55 3.48
C GLY A 204 -8.06 5.27 4.68
N ILE A 205 -8.64 6.42 5.03
CA ILE A 205 -8.48 7.04 6.36
C ILE A 205 -9.81 6.82 7.07
N VAL A 206 -9.86 5.78 7.90
CA VAL A 206 -11.11 5.23 8.46
C VAL A 206 -11.20 5.54 9.94
N PHE A 207 -12.35 6.03 10.39
CA PHE A 207 -12.60 6.28 11.81
C PHE A 207 -12.99 4.99 12.53
N HIS A 208 -12.27 4.67 13.60
CA HIS A 208 -12.53 3.53 14.47
C HIS A 208 -13.08 4.02 15.80
N PRO A 209 -14.41 3.99 16.00
CA PRO A 209 -15.00 4.37 17.28
C PRO A 209 -14.64 3.35 18.36
N VAL A 210 -14.38 3.84 19.56
CA VAL A 210 -14.29 3.03 20.77
C VAL A 210 -15.69 2.59 21.15
N GLN A 211 -15.92 1.28 21.13
CA GLN A 211 -17.17 0.70 21.59
C GLN A 211 -17.41 1.04 23.07
N ARG A 212 -18.61 1.54 23.38
CA ARG A 212 -19.05 1.76 24.75
C ARG A 212 -19.21 0.41 25.45
N ARG A 213 -18.61 0.26 26.63
CA ARG A 213 -18.66 -0.98 27.43
C ARG A 213 -19.21 -0.70 28.81
N CYS A 214 -19.76 -1.72 29.45
CA CYS A 214 -20.11 -1.61 30.86
C CYS A 214 -18.85 -1.63 31.73
N THR A 215 -18.78 -0.72 32.70
CA THR A 215 -17.66 -0.60 33.65
C THR A 215 -17.92 -1.28 34.99
N ARG A 216 -19.10 -1.89 35.19
CA ARG A 216 -19.40 -2.65 36.41
C ARG A 216 -18.61 -3.95 36.46
N ASP A 217 -18.09 -4.28 37.63
CA ASP A 217 -17.30 -5.49 37.86
C ASP A 217 -18.04 -6.75 37.38
N GLY A 218 -17.34 -7.58 36.62
CA GLY A 218 -17.90 -8.81 36.05
C GLY A 218 -18.85 -8.62 34.86
N CYS A 219 -19.17 -7.38 34.45
CA CYS A 219 -20.02 -7.12 33.29
C CYS A 219 -19.19 -6.79 32.04
N ARG A 220 -19.32 -7.59 30.97
CA ARG A 220 -18.60 -7.40 29.70
C ARG A 220 -19.46 -6.92 28.53
N ALA A 221 -20.67 -6.42 28.83
CA ALA A 221 -21.61 -5.95 27.81
C ALA A 221 -21.03 -4.78 27.00
N VAL A 222 -21.22 -4.85 25.68
CA VAL A 222 -21.08 -3.70 24.78
C VAL A 222 -22.42 -2.99 24.72
N ILE A 223 -22.42 -1.67 24.88
CA ILE A 223 -23.61 -0.83 25.07
C ILE A 223 -23.85 0.00 23.81
N ASN A 224 -25.06 -0.02 23.29
CA ASN A 224 -25.53 0.81 22.18
C ASN A 224 -25.75 2.26 22.61
N ASP A 225 -26.07 3.12 21.64
CA ASP A 225 -26.41 4.52 21.89
C ASP A 225 -27.74 4.71 22.63
N ASP A 226 -28.63 3.71 22.60
CA ASP A 226 -29.87 3.68 23.39
C ASP A 226 -29.67 3.21 24.83
N GLY A 227 -28.43 2.91 25.23
CA GLY A 227 -28.09 2.42 26.56
C GLY A 227 -28.33 0.93 26.79
N ARG A 228 -28.79 0.18 25.77
CA ARG A 228 -29.02 -1.27 25.86
C ARG A 228 -27.80 -2.07 25.42
N ALA A 229 -27.70 -3.31 25.89
CA ALA A 229 -26.63 -4.21 25.46
C ALA A 229 -26.81 -4.67 24.00
N TRP A 230 -25.76 -4.56 23.20
CA TRP A 230 -25.73 -5.02 21.79
C TRP A 230 -25.47 -6.52 21.65
N THR A 231 -24.52 -7.04 22.43
CA THR A 231 -24.11 -8.45 22.40
C THR A 231 -23.82 -8.91 23.82
N TYR A 232 -24.51 -9.96 24.25
CA TYR A 232 -24.09 -10.74 25.42
C TYR A 232 -22.98 -11.68 24.94
N LEU A 233 -21.74 -11.49 25.41
CA LEU A 233 -20.73 -12.53 25.27
C LEU A 233 -21.24 -13.79 26.01
N ARG A 234 -20.72 -14.98 25.65
CA ARG A 234 -21.20 -16.29 26.14
C ARG A 234 -21.32 -16.41 27.68
N ASP A 235 -20.61 -15.55 28.40
CA ASP A 235 -20.77 -15.33 29.83
C ASP A 235 -21.68 -14.09 30.03
N ASP A 236 -22.94 -14.36 30.41
CA ASP A 236 -24.04 -13.39 30.61
C ASP A 236 -23.59 -12.16 31.44
N PRO A 237 -24.10 -10.93 31.18
CA PRO A 237 -23.65 -9.79 31.96
C PRO A 237 -24.16 -9.89 33.39
N ALA A 238 -23.30 -9.60 34.35
CA ALA A 238 -23.68 -9.45 35.76
C ALA A 238 -24.75 -8.35 36.00
N CYS A 239 -25.10 -7.56 34.97
CA CYS A 239 -26.02 -6.44 35.04
C CYS A 239 -27.25 -6.69 34.16
N PRO A 240 -28.48 -6.46 34.68
CA PRO A 240 -29.68 -6.42 33.85
C PRO A 240 -29.57 -5.36 32.75
N ASP A 241 -30.21 -5.61 31.60
CA ASP A 241 -30.28 -4.64 30.51
C ASP A 241 -30.90 -3.32 30.98
N GLY A 242 -30.40 -2.20 30.47
CA GLY A 242 -30.76 -0.85 30.93
C GLY A 242 -30.19 -0.42 32.29
N ASN A 243 -29.55 -1.33 33.04
CA ASN A 243 -28.85 -1.02 34.30
C ASN A 243 -27.33 -0.98 34.14
N HIS A 244 -26.81 -0.84 32.92
CA HIS A 244 -25.37 -0.76 32.68
C HIS A 244 -24.81 0.62 33.06
N THR A 245 -23.60 0.64 33.62
CA THR A 245 -22.81 1.88 33.74
C THR A 245 -21.89 1.98 32.54
N PRO A 246 -22.07 2.95 31.62
CA PRO A 246 -21.26 3.03 30.41
C PRO A 246 -19.88 3.61 30.65
N SER A 247 -18.91 3.20 29.82
CA SER A 247 -17.52 3.68 29.83
C SER A 247 -17.36 5.15 29.47
N TYR A 248 -18.35 5.73 28.79
CA TYR A 248 -18.49 7.15 28.51
C TYR A 248 -19.97 7.50 28.32
N PRO A 249 -20.39 8.77 28.48
CA PRO A 249 -21.81 9.16 28.46
C PRO A 249 -22.54 8.75 27.16
N LEU A 250 -23.84 8.48 27.26
CA LEU A 250 -24.67 8.06 26.12
C LEU A 250 -24.89 9.20 25.11
N ASP A 251 -24.98 10.42 25.60
CA ASP A 251 -25.16 11.66 24.85
C ASP A 251 -23.83 12.29 24.38
N ALA A 252 -22.69 11.74 24.81
CA ALA A 252 -21.39 12.16 24.33
C ALA A 252 -21.07 11.58 22.94
N PRO A 253 -20.33 12.31 22.08
CA PRO A 253 -19.78 11.75 20.85
C PRO A 253 -18.89 10.54 21.15
N HIS A 254 -18.92 9.54 20.27
CA HIS A 254 -18.07 8.35 20.37
C HIS A 254 -16.59 8.74 20.30
N PRO A 255 -15.76 8.47 21.33
CA PRO A 255 -14.31 8.55 21.19
C PRO A 255 -13.81 7.59 20.12
N GLY A 256 -12.65 7.86 19.52
CA GLY A 256 -12.10 7.01 18.47
C GLY A 256 -10.88 7.62 17.81
N THR A 257 -10.27 6.88 16.90
CA THR A 257 -9.10 7.34 16.14
C THR A 257 -9.25 7.05 14.66
N TRP A 258 -8.62 7.87 13.83
CA TRP A 258 -8.49 7.59 12.40
C TRP A 258 -7.29 6.70 12.15
N GLN A 259 -7.51 5.62 11.39
CA GLN A 259 -6.47 4.67 11.02
C GLN A 259 -6.35 4.56 9.51
N PHE A 260 -5.13 4.24 9.09
CA PHE A 260 -4.77 4.03 7.70
C PHE A 260 -4.97 2.55 7.33
N HIS A 261 -5.71 2.29 6.24
CA HIS A 261 -5.96 0.96 5.70
C HIS A 261 -5.56 0.93 4.22
N SER A 262 -4.77 -0.05 3.78
CA SER A 262 -4.39 -0.28 2.38
C SER A 262 -4.99 -1.57 1.85
#